data_AF-A0A7K0ZVH0-F1
#
_entry.id   AF-A0A7K0ZVH0-F1
#
_cell.length_a   1.000
_cell.length_b   1.000
_cell.length_c   1.000
_cell.angle_alpha   90.00
_cell.angle_beta   90.00
_cell.angle_gamma   90.00
#
_symmetry.space_group_name_H-M   'P 1'
#
loop_
_entity.id
_entity.type
_entity.pdbx_description
1 polymer ?
#
loop_
_entity_poly.entity_id
_entity_poly.type
_entity_poly.pdbx_seq_one_letter_code
_entity_poly.pdbx_strand_id
1 'polypeptide(L)'
;MRAPQAGLPFTDSDEQIRAWLDDVSIPTLLAACVHMSGDVSILDGPVVPQGAMLNEIQGYLTEEEKAAARELALGVIRDYRDRGCPEPAPLSPEVVHRMMRFVVGADVADEYVPMMLEELGLDGVDVRASTPSRSVPEDFSVVIIGCGMSGLLAAIRLGQAGIPYVVVEKNAGPGGTWFENTYPGARVDVGNHFYSYSFEPSDDWTEYFARQPELLAYFTAVMHKHGVAQHVRWSTEVVGATWDEDTATWDVELADGERLTARAVISAVGQLSRPQVPDVPGTF
;
A
#
# COMPACT_ATOMS: atom_id res chain seq x y z
N MET A 1 6.27 -8.47 0.18
CA MET A 1 7.50 -7.89 -0.43
C MET A 1 8.19 -7.08 0.66
N ARG A 2 9.51 -7.17 0.76
CA ARG A 2 10.27 -6.54 1.84
C ARG A 2 10.42 -5.03 1.56
N ALA A 3 10.56 -4.22 2.61
CA ALA A 3 10.87 -2.79 2.47
C ALA A 3 12.07 -2.60 1.52
N PRO A 4 11.92 -1.86 0.40
CA PRO A 4 12.94 -1.81 -0.65
C PRO A 4 14.26 -1.17 -0.21
N GLN A 5 14.27 -0.46 0.91
CA GLN A 5 15.44 0.18 1.51
C GLN A 5 16.19 -0.75 2.47
N ALA A 6 15.61 -1.90 2.86
CA ALA A 6 16.27 -2.84 3.75
C ALA A 6 17.59 -3.34 3.13
N GLY A 7 18.66 -3.30 3.91
CA GLY A 7 19.98 -3.70 3.46
C GLY A 7 20.71 -2.70 2.55
N LEU A 8 20.08 -1.59 2.15
CA LEU A 8 20.76 -0.56 1.36
C LEU A 8 21.70 0.26 2.26
N PRO A 9 22.99 0.38 1.91
CA PRO A 9 23.92 1.17 2.70
C PRO A 9 23.62 2.66 2.57
N PHE A 10 23.70 3.37 3.70
CA PHE A 10 23.72 4.83 3.74
C PHE A 10 25.00 5.31 4.43
N THR A 11 25.40 6.55 4.16
CA THR A 11 26.66 7.13 4.66
C THR A 11 26.47 8.47 5.37
N ASP A 12 25.22 8.79 5.72
CA ASP A 12 24.88 10.03 6.41
C ASP A 12 25.63 10.15 7.73
N SER A 13 26.09 11.37 8.03
CA SER A 13 26.78 11.67 9.27
C SER A 13 25.86 11.54 10.48
N ASP A 14 26.46 11.36 11.66
CA ASP A 14 25.72 11.32 12.93
C ASP A 14 24.88 12.59 13.17
N GLU A 15 25.30 13.74 12.63
CA GLU A 15 24.55 15.00 12.69
C GLU A 15 23.30 14.96 11.81
N GLN A 16 23.42 14.46 10.58
CA GLN A 16 22.28 14.28 9.68
C GLN A 16 21.27 13.29 10.24
N ILE A 17 21.73 12.14 10.72
CA ILE A 17 20.86 11.12 11.33
C ILE A 17 20.11 11.73 12.52
N ARG A 18 20.81 12.45 13.40
CA ARG A 18 20.18 13.11 14.55
C ARG A 18 19.10 14.10 14.12
N ALA A 19 19.35 14.91 13.09
CA ALA A 19 18.36 15.86 12.58
C ALA A 19 17.09 15.14 12.06
N TRP A 20 17.23 13.99 11.40
CA TRP A 20 16.08 13.23 10.91
C TRP A 20 15.28 12.56 12.03
N LEU A 21 15.91 12.23 13.15
CA LEU A 21 15.21 11.63 14.29
C LEU A 21 14.21 12.59 14.96
N ASP A 22 14.24 13.88 14.65
CA ASP A 22 13.26 14.84 15.16
C ASP A 22 11.86 14.63 14.56
N ASP A 23 11.78 14.12 13.32
CA ASP A 23 10.53 14.00 12.55
C ASP A 23 9.90 12.59 12.57
N VAL A 24 10.46 11.65 13.35
CA VAL A 24 9.98 10.25 13.40
C VAL A 24 9.06 9.95 14.58
N SER A 25 8.16 8.97 14.39
CA SER A 25 7.39 8.34 15.47
C SER A 25 8.32 7.61 16.43
N ILE A 26 8.36 7.99 17.70
CA ILE A 26 9.21 7.35 18.72
C ILE A 26 8.84 5.87 18.97
N PRO A 27 7.55 5.49 19.13
CA PRO A 27 7.18 4.09 19.28
C PRO A 27 7.66 3.23 18.10
N THR A 28 7.47 3.71 16.87
CA THR A 28 7.89 3.02 15.66
C THR A 28 9.41 3.00 15.50
N LEU A 29 10.11 4.07 15.90
CA LEU A 29 11.56 4.17 15.90
C LEU A 29 12.20 3.12 16.79
N LEU A 30 11.70 2.97 18.02
CA LEU A 30 12.21 1.98 18.97
C LEU A 30 11.93 0.55 18.48
N ALA A 31 10.75 0.31 17.90
CA ALA A 31 10.43 -0.94 17.23
C ALA A 31 11.40 -1.24 16.05
N ALA A 32 11.71 -0.25 15.21
CA ALA A 32 12.70 -0.40 14.15
C ALA A 32 14.12 -0.67 14.69
N CYS A 33 14.49 -0.06 15.82
CA CYS A 33 15.77 -0.32 16.48
C CYS A 33 15.89 -1.77 16.95
N VAL A 34 14.82 -2.38 17.45
CA VAL A 34 14.80 -3.82 17.76
C VAL A 34 15.13 -4.64 16.51
N HIS A 35 14.56 -4.29 15.36
CA HIS A 35 14.80 -5.03 14.13
C HIS A 35 16.23 -4.86 13.59
N MET A 36 16.77 -3.63 13.61
CA MET A 36 18.15 -3.33 13.17
C MET A 36 19.24 -3.97 14.05
N SER A 37 18.99 -4.06 15.36
CA SER A 37 19.97 -4.55 16.34
C SER A 37 19.78 -6.03 16.70
N GLY A 38 18.56 -6.55 16.59
CA GLY A 38 18.16 -7.83 17.20
C GLY A 38 17.97 -7.76 18.72
N ASP A 39 18.13 -6.59 19.34
CA ASP A 39 18.04 -6.40 20.79
C ASP A 39 16.61 -6.08 21.22
N VAL A 40 15.88 -7.11 21.67
CA VAL A 40 14.49 -6.96 22.14
C VAL A 40 14.42 -6.27 23.52
N SER A 41 15.54 -6.13 24.25
CA SER A 41 15.57 -5.47 25.56
C SER A 41 15.29 -3.97 25.48
N ILE A 42 15.39 -3.37 24.29
CA ILE A 42 14.97 -1.97 24.02
C ILE A 42 13.52 -1.75 24.46
N LEU A 43 12.65 -2.77 24.33
CA LEU A 43 11.24 -2.71 24.71
C LEU A 43 11.02 -2.72 26.24
N ASP A 44 12.04 -3.07 27.02
CA ASP A 44 12.04 -3.02 28.50
C ASP A 44 12.69 -1.73 29.04
N GLY A 45 13.10 -0.83 28.14
CA GLY A 45 13.76 0.41 28.48
C GLY A 45 12.87 1.38 29.28
N PRO A 46 13.45 2.49 29.78
CA PRO A 46 12.72 3.47 30.57
C PRO A 46 11.69 4.27 29.77
N VAL A 47 11.77 4.27 28.43
CA VAL A 47 10.84 4.98 27.54
C VAL A 47 9.79 4.02 27.04
N VAL A 48 8.57 4.14 27.56
CA VAL A 48 7.45 3.24 27.23
C VAL A 48 6.26 4.07 26.74
N PRO A 49 5.78 3.86 25.49
CA PRO A 49 4.58 4.51 24.98
C PRO A 49 3.36 4.25 25.88
N GLN A 50 2.56 5.29 26.12
CA GLN A 50 1.40 5.22 27.04
C GLN A 50 0.07 4.96 26.33
N GLY A 51 0.06 4.95 25.00
CA GLY A 51 -1.14 4.77 24.20
C GLY A 51 -0.91 5.10 22.73
N ALA A 52 -1.86 4.67 21.90
CA ALA A 52 -1.96 5.06 20.50
C ALA A 52 -3.35 5.67 20.22
N MET A 53 -3.37 6.82 19.57
CA MET A 53 -4.59 7.49 19.12
C MET A 53 -4.37 8.02 17.69
N LEU A 54 -5.44 8.18 16.92
CA LEU A 54 -5.35 8.69 15.56
C LEU A 54 -4.62 10.05 15.56
N ASN A 55 -3.55 10.14 14.76
CA ASN A 55 -2.65 11.29 14.63
C ASN A 55 -1.77 11.61 15.86
N GLU A 56 -1.86 10.83 16.94
CA GLU A 56 -0.87 10.84 18.02
C GLU A 56 0.20 9.78 17.74
N ILE A 57 1.38 10.23 17.30
CA ILE A 57 2.47 9.36 16.84
C ILE A 57 3.67 9.33 17.78
N GLN A 58 3.62 10.07 18.90
CA GLN A 58 4.74 10.19 19.84
C GLN A 58 4.51 9.38 21.12
N GLY A 59 3.43 8.59 21.19
CA GLY A 59 3.14 7.70 22.31
C GLY A 59 2.83 8.40 23.63
N TYR A 60 2.41 9.67 23.58
CA TYR A 60 2.20 10.53 24.76
C TYR A 60 3.42 10.71 25.67
N LEU A 61 4.63 10.54 25.12
CA LEU A 61 5.88 10.70 25.84
C LEU A 61 6.18 12.17 26.17
N THR A 62 6.90 12.40 27.25
CA THR A 62 7.50 13.70 27.59
C THR A 62 8.67 14.03 26.66
N GLU A 63 9.04 15.31 26.54
CA GLU A 63 10.20 15.71 25.72
C GLU A 63 11.52 15.10 26.20
N GLU A 64 11.66 14.85 27.51
CA GLU A 64 12.84 14.17 28.07
C GLU A 64 12.91 12.70 27.62
N GLU A 65 11.79 11.98 27.66
CA GLU A 65 11.70 10.60 27.18
C GLU A 65 11.92 10.51 25.68
N LYS A 66 11.37 11.43 24.89
CA LYS A 66 11.62 11.50 23.43
C LYS A 66 13.10 11.72 23.14
N ALA A 67 13.74 12.66 23.84
CA ALA A 67 15.17 12.91 23.68
C ALA A 67 16.02 11.68 24.03
N ALA A 68 15.69 10.99 25.13
CA ALA A 68 16.38 9.75 25.52
C ALA A 68 16.21 8.64 24.47
N ALA A 69 15.01 8.47 23.91
CA ALA A 69 14.75 7.50 22.85
C ALA A 69 15.51 7.82 21.56
N ARG A 70 15.58 9.10 21.16
CA ARG A 70 16.35 9.54 19.99
C ARG A 70 17.85 9.28 20.15
N GLU A 71 18.41 9.55 21.33
CA GLU A 71 19.84 9.26 21.58
C GLU A 71 20.14 7.76 21.59
N LEU A 72 19.24 6.92 22.14
CA LEU A 72 19.35 5.47 22.03
C LEU A 72 19.31 5.03 20.56
N ALA A 73 18.33 5.51 19.80
CA ALA A 73 18.14 5.16 18.41
C ALA A 73 19.32 5.59 17.53
N LEU A 74 19.88 6.78 17.78
CA LEU A 74 21.08 7.24 17.09
C LEU A 74 22.24 6.25 17.28
N GLY A 75 22.43 5.74 18.49
CA GLY A 75 23.44 4.71 18.77
C GLY A 75 23.23 3.44 17.95
N VAL A 76 21.99 2.95 17.89
CA VAL A 76 21.62 1.74 17.11
C VAL A 76 21.78 1.96 15.61
N ILE A 77 21.28 3.07 15.08
CA ILE A 77 21.34 3.40 13.64
C ILE A 77 22.79 3.60 13.20
N ARG A 78 23.61 4.26 14.03
CA ARG A 78 25.04 4.41 13.78
C ARG A 78 25.75 3.07 13.70
N ASP A 79 25.52 2.18 14.67
CA ASP A 79 26.09 0.83 14.63
C ASP A 79 25.62 0.04 13.40
N TYR A 80 24.32 0.10 13.09
CA TYR A 80 23.75 -0.55 11.90
C TYR A 80 24.41 -0.04 10.59
N ARG A 81 24.57 1.28 10.46
CA ARG A 81 25.30 1.93 9.36
C ARG A 81 26.74 1.45 9.27
N ASP A 82 27.47 1.49 10.38
CA ASP A 82 28.90 1.20 10.42
C ASP A 82 29.20 -0.28 10.19
N ARG A 83 28.23 -1.18 10.46
CA ARG A 83 28.26 -2.60 10.05
C ARG A 83 27.94 -2.83 8.57
N GLY A 84 27.67 -1.77 7.80
CA GLY A 84 27.34 -1.84 6.38
C GLY A 84 25.88 -2.13 6.08
N CYS A 85 24.96 -1.78 7.00
CA CYS A 85 23.51 -1.99 6.87
C CYS A 85 23.17 -3.46 6.57
N PRO A 86 23.60 -4.42 7.40
CA PRO A 86 23.34 -5.82 7.13
C PRO A 86 21.84 -6.09 7.11
N GLU A 87 21.39 -6.84 6.13
CA GLU A 87 19.99 -7.21 5.96
C GLU A 87 19.40 -7.80 7.27
N PRO A 88 18.42 -7.15 7.91
CA PRO A 88 17.84 -7.64 9.16
C PRO A 88 17.23 -9.04 9.01
N ALA A 89 17.35 -9.91 10.00
CA ALA A 89 16.64 -11.19 9.97
C ALA A 89 15.13 -10.96 10.17
N PRO A 90 14.23 -11.77 9.59
CA PRO A 90 12.81 -11.72 9.92
C PRO A 90 12.59 -11.94 11.43
N LEU A 91 11.67 -11.18 12.02
CA LEU A 91 11.34 -11.30 13.44
C LEU A 91 10.35 -12.44 13.67
N SER A 92 10.44 -13.10 14.83
CA SER A 92 9.47 -14.14 15.18
C SER A 92 8.10 -13.53 15.52
N PRO A 93 6.99 -14.29 15.38
CA PRO A 93 5.66 -13.83 15.78
C PRO A 93 5.59 -13.31 17.21
N GLU A 94 6.32 -13.92 18.15
CA GLU A 94 6.37 -13.52 19.56
C GLU A 94 7.04 -12.15 19.73
N VAL A 95 8.13 -11.89 18.99
CA VAL A 95 8.81 -10.59 19.02
C VAL A 95 7.92 -9.51 18.40
N VAL A 96 7.29 -9.80 17.26
CA VAL A 96 6.36 -8.86 16.61
C VAL A 96 5.18 -8.55 17.53
N HIS A 97 4.58 -9.54 18.18
CA HIS A 97 3.50 -9.33 19.13
C HIS A 97 3.92 -8.45 20.31
N ARG A 98 5.14 -8.67 20.83
CA ARG A 98 5.69 -7.82 21.89
C ARG A 98 5.88 -6.38 21.42
N MET A 99 6.36 -6.16 20.19
CA MET A 99 6.46 -4.84 19.59
C MET A 99 5.09 -4.19 19.40
N MET A 100 4.07 -4.94 18.98
CA MET A 100 2.70 -4.43 18.85
C MET A 100 2.17 -3.90 20.19
N ARG A 101 2.33 -4.67 21.27
CA ARG A 101 1.92 -4.28 22.62
C ARG A 101 2.68 -3.03 23.10
N PHE A 102 3.98 -2.98 22.81
CA PHE A 102 4.81 -1.83 23.14
C PHE A 102 4.38 -0.56 22.39
N VAL A 103 4.19 -0.65 21.08
CA VAL A 103 3.81 0.49 20.23
C VAL A 103 2.42 1.02 20.60
N VAL A 104 1.47 0.12 20.87
CA VAL A 104 0.11 0.50 21.27
C VAL A 104 0.05 1.01 22.73
N GLY A 105 1.01 0.60 23.57
CA GLY A 105 0.99 0.89 25.01
C GLY A 105 -0.11 0.11 25.76
N ALA A 106 -0.64 -0.96 25.17
CA ALA A 106 -1.74 -1.74 25.73
C ALA A 106 -1.66 -3.23 25.33
N ASP A 107 -2.58 -4.02 25.87
CA ASP A 107 -2.75 -5.41 25.46
C ASP A 107 -3.25 -5.49 24.00
N VAL A 108 -2.70 -6.42 23.24
CA VAL A 108 -3.09 -6.69 21.85
C VAL A 108 -3.38 -8.18 21.74
N ALA A 109 -4.55 -8.54 21.22
CA ALA A 109 -4.95 -9.94 21.10
C ALA A 109 -4.10 -10.69 20.05
N ASP A 110 -3.83 -11.97 20.30
CA ASP A 110 -3.00 -12.82 19.44
C ASP A 110 -3.52 -12.92 17.99
N GLU A 111 -4.82 -12.76 17.80
CA GLU A 111 -5.47 -12.81 16.48
C GLU A 111 -5.01 -11.69 15.52
N TYR A 112 -4.44 -10.60 16.04
CA TYR A 112 -3.90 -9.50 15.21
C TYR A 112 -2.50 -9.79 14.66
N VAL A 113 -1.78 -10.75 15.23
CA VAL A 113 -0.37 -11.03 14.88
C VAL A 113 -0.21 -11.51 13.44
N PRO A 114 -1.03 -12.44 12.91
CA PRO A 114 -0.90 -12.88 11.52
C PRO A 114 -1.08 -11.74 10.51
N MET A 115 -2.05 -10.84 10.77
CA MET A 115 -2.27 -9.65 9.94
C MET A 115 -1.07 -8.70 10.00
N MET A 116 -0.51 -8.45 11.18
CA MET A 116 0.65 -7.57 11.30
C MET A 116 1.90 -8.15 10.61
N LEU A 117 2.14 -9.47 10.73
CA LEU A 117 3.22 -10.14 10.02
C LEU A 117 3.07 -10.01 8.50
N GLU A 118 1.85 -10.15 7.98
CA GLU A 118 1.52 -9.94 6.57
C GLU A 118 1.84 -8.50 6.14
N GLU A 119 1.38 -7.50 6.90
CA GLU A 119 1.60 -6.08 6.56
C GLU A 119 3.08 -5.65 6.66
N LEU A 120 3.83 -6.20 7.63
CA LEU A 120 5.26 -5.89 7.76
C LEU A 120 6.11 -6.53 6.65
N GLY A 121 5.67 -7.64 6.06
CA GLY A 121 6.34 -8.29 4.93
C GLY A 121 7.82 -8.63 5.18
N LEU A 122 8.18 -8.96 6.44
CA LEU A 122 9.59 -9.07 6.89
C LEU A 122 10.39 -10.18 6.19
N ASP A 123 9.72 -11.20 5.67
CA ASP A 123 10.31 -12.32 4.94
C ASP A 123 10.37 -12.08 3.42
N GLY A 124 9.89 -10.93 2.95
CA GLY A 124 9.85 -10.56 1.55
C GLY A 124 8.78 -11.27 0.72
N VAL A 125 8.00 -12.17 1.32
CA VAL A 125 6.96 -12.92 0.64
C VAL A 125 5.72 -12.04 0.50
N ASP A 126 5.02 -12.15 -0.62
CA ASP A 126 3.66 -11.64 -0.75
C ASP A 126 2.71 -12.82 -0.60
N VAL A 127 2.18 -13.00 0.61
CA VAL A 127 1.28 -14.11 0.94
C VAL A 127 -0.07 -14.04 0.20
N ARG A 128 -0.40 -12.89 -0.39
CA ARG A 128 -1.58 -12.68 -1.24
C ARG A 128 -1.26 -12.75 -2.73
N ALA A 129 -0.01 -13.04 -3.11
CA ALA A 129 0.33 -13.31 -4.49
C ALA A 129 -0.46 -14.52 -4.99
N SER A 130 -1.21 -14.33 -6.08
CA SER A 130 -2.06 -15.37 -6.61
C SER A 130 -1.22 -16.46 -7.27
N THR A 131 -1.15 -17.63 -6.64
CA THR A 131 -0.61 -18.84 -7.27
C THR A 131 -1.77 -19.75 -7.67
N PRO A 132 -1.92 -20.14 -8.95
CA PRO A 132 -3.01 -20.99 -9.37
C PRO A 132 -2.94 -22.34 -8.68
N SER A 133 -4.03 -22.76 -8.03
CA SER A 133 -4.15 -24.14 -7.49
C SER A 133 -4.49 -25.18 -8.56
N ARG A 134 -4.84 -24.73 -9.77
CA ARG A 134 -5.20 -25.54 -10.94
C ARG A 134 -4.76 -24.84 -12.22
N SER A 135 -4.60 -25.59 -13.31
CA SER A 135 -4.37 -25.03 -14.63
C SER A 135 -5.54 -24.16 -15.07
N VAL A 136 -5.23 -23.00 -15.65
CA VAL A 136 -6.22 -22.11 -16.26
C VAL A 136 -6.67 -22.73 -17.60
N PRO A 137 -7.97 -22.95 -17.82
CA PRO A 137 -8.46 -23.40 -19.13
C PRO A 137 -8.07 -22.43 -20.25
N GLU A 138 -7.76 -22.93 -21.44
CA GLU A 138 -7.28 -22.10 -22.57
C GLU A 138 -8.29 -21.01 -22.98
N ASP A 139 -9.57 -21.26 -22.78
CA ASP A 139 -10.67 -20.36 -23.10
C ASP A 139 -11.11 -19.47 -21.92
N PHE A 140 -10.37 -19.50 -20.80
CA PHE A 140 -10.69 -18.70 -19.63
C PHE A 140 -10.02 -17.33 -19.71
N SER A 141 -10.83 -16.30 -19.86
CA SER A 141 -10.42 -14.89 -19.84
C SER A 141 -11.30 -14.06 -18.92
N VAL A 142 -10.76 -12.93 -18.47
CA VAL A 142 -11.44 -11.99 -17.57
C VAL A 142 -11.50 -10.59 -18.19
N VAL A 143 -12.65 -9.94 -18.12
CA VAL A 143 -12.77 -8.49 -18.38
C VAL A 143 -12.80 -7.75 -17.04
N ILE A 144 -11.89 -6.80 -16.85
CA ILE A 144 -11.89 -5.88 -15.71
C ILE A 144 -12.44 -4.53 -16.19
N ILE A 145 -13.44 -3.99 -15.49
CA ILE A 145 -14.06 -2.71 -15.82
C ILE A 145 -13.54 -1.64 -14.85
N GLY A 146 -12.70 -0.73 -15.35
CA GLY A 146 -12.03 0.31 -14.58
C GLY A 146 -10.57 -0.02 -14.27
N CYS A 147 -9.70 0.98 -14.36
CA CYS A 147 -8.27 0.97 -14.07
C CYS A 147 -7.91 1.98 -12.96
N GLY A 148 -8.83 2.15 -12.00
CA GLY A 148 -8.53 2.71 -10.68
C GLY A 148 -7.81 1.71 -9.78
N MET A 149 -7.67 2.02 -8.49
CA MET A 149 -6.97 1.17 -7.51
C MET A 149 -7.46 -0.30 -7.55
N SER A 150 -8.76 -0.55 -7.42
CA SER A 150 -9.28 -1.93 -7.41
C SER A 150 -9.03 -2.69 -8.72
N GLY A 151 -9.14 -2.02 -9.86
CA GLY A 151 -8.97 -2.64 -11.17
C GLY A 151 -7.51 -2.95 -11.49
N LEU A 152 -6.61 -2.03 -11.14
CA LEU A 152 -5.18 -2.25 -11.23
C LEU A 152 -4.73 -3.41 -10.34
N LEU A 153 -5.20 -3.47 -9.09
CA LEU A 153 -4.93 -4.60 -8.20
C LEU A 153 -5.41 -5.93 -8.80
N ALA A 154 -6.64 -5.97 -9.32
CA ALA A 154 -7.19 -7.17 -9.94
C ALA A 154 -6.33 -7.63 -11.14
N ALA A 155 -5.91 -6.70 -12.00
CA ALA A 155 -5.04 -6.99 -13.14
C ALA A 155 -3.70 -7.59 -12.70
N ILE A 156 -3.05 -6.99 -11.69
CA ILE A 156 -1.79 -7.50 -11.13
C ILE A 156 -1.96 -8.93 -10.61
N ARG A 157 -3.02 -9.19 -9.83
CA ARG A 157 -3.28 -10.51 -9.25
C ARG A 157 -3.64 -11.56 -10.31
N LEU A 158 -4.35 -11.19 -11.37
CA LEU A 158 -4.62 -12.09 -12.50
C LEU A 158 -3.34 -12.38 -13.30
N GLY A 159 -2.49 -11.37 -13.52
CA GLY A 159 -1.20 -11.52 -14.20
C GLY A 159 -0.26 -12.46 -13.45
N GLN A 160 -0.16 -12.32 -12.13
CA GLN A 160 0.57 -13.26 -11.27
C GLN A 160 0.04 -14.70 -11.37
N ALA A 161 -1.28 -14.85 -11.49
CA ALA A 161 -1.92 -16.15 -11.69
C ALA A 161 -1.80 -16.70 -13.13
N GLY A 162 -1.22 -15.95 -14.06
CA GLY A 162 -1.18 -16.32 -15.47
C GLY A 162 -2.57 -16.43 -16.12
N ILE A 163 -3.59 -15.76 -15.56
CA ILE A 163 -4.95 -15.75 -16.10
C ILE A 163 -5.03 -14.63 -17.14
N PRO A 164 -5.42 -14.91 -18.40
CA PRO A 164 -5.61 -13.88 -19.41
C PRO A 164 -6.69 -12.86 -19.01
N TYR A 165 -6.39 -11.57 -19.19
CA TYR A 165 -7.35 -10.50 -18.93
C TYR A 165 -7.21 -9.33 -19.90
N VAL A 166 -8.28 -8.53 -19.96
CA VAL A 166 -8.29 -7.19 -20.55
C VAL A 166 -8.92 -6.23 -19.54
N VAL A 167 -8.32 -5.05 -19.38
CA VAL A 167 -8.90 -3.96 -18.60
C VAL A 167 -9.54 -2.97 -19.56
N VAL A 168 -10.75 -2.51 -19.28
CA VAL A 168 -11.44 -1.47 -20.04
C VAL A 168 -11.59 -0.25 -19.16
N GLU A 169 -11.06 0.90 -19.57
CA GLU A 169 -11.05 2.14 -18.80
C GLU A 169 -11.54 3.30 -19.66
N LYS A 170 -12.51 4.05 -19.12
CA LYS A 170 -13.11 5.22 -19.80
C LYS A 170 -12.16 6.41 -19.87
N ASN A 171 -11.22 6.51 -18.94
CA ASN A 171 -10.20 7.54 -18.89
C ASN A 171 -9.03 7.26 -19.85
N ALA A 172 -8.27 8.32 -20.15
CA ALA A 172 -7.07 8.22 -20.98
C ALA A 172 -5.82 7.77 -20.18
N GLY A 173 -5.97 7.48 -18.89
CA GLY A 173 -4.90 7.05 -18.01
C GLY A 173 -5.43 6.38 -16.73
N PRO A 174 -4.52 5.81 -15.91
CA PRO A 174 -4.90 5.06 -14.71
C PRO A 174 -5.25 5.97 -13.54
N GLY A 175 -5.70 5.36 -12.44
CA GLY A 175 -5.85 6.02 -11.14
C GLY A 175 -7.30 6.28 -10.73
N GLY A 176 -8.25 6.19 -11.66
CA GLY A 176 -9.68 6.30 -11.38
C GLY A 176 -10.02 7.64 -10.70
N THR A 177 -10.39 7.60 -9.42
CA THR A 177 -10.63 8.81 -8.61
C THR A 177 -9.50 9.83 -8.72
N TRP A 178 -8.24 9.38 -8.69
CA TRP A 178 -7.07 10.26 -8.79
C TRP A 178 -6.78 10.72 -10.22
N PHE A 179 -7.40 10.13 -11.23
CA PHE A 179 -7.38 10.69 -12.58
C PHE A 179 -8.42 11.80 -12.72
N GLU A 180 -9.63 11.58 -12.23
CA GLU A 180 -10.77 12.48 -12.44
C GLU A 180 -10.76 13.72 -11.55
N ASN A 181 -10.27 13.62 -10.31
CA ASN A 181 -10.43 14.67 -9.30
C ASN A 181 -9.19 15.57 -9.20
N THR A 182 -9.08 16.56 -10.09
CA THR A 182 -7.94 17.49 -10.14
C THR A 182 -8.25 18.86 -9.53
N TYR A 183 -9.25 18.98 -8.65
CA TYR A 183 -9.59 20.24 -8.02
C TYR A 183 -8.48 20.69 -7.04
N PRO A 184 -8.26 22.01 -6.85
CA PRO A 184 -7.22 22.50 -5.96
C PRO A 184 -7.37 21.95 -4.53
N GLY A 185 -6.32 21.28 -4.04
CA GLY A 185 -6.28 20.71 -2.69
C GLY A 185 -6.77 19.27 -2.57
N ALA A 186 -7.17 18.62 -3.66
CA ALA A 186 -7.50 17.19 -3.67
C ALA A 186 -6.36 16.35 -3.07
N ARG A 187 -6.69 15.53 -2.06
CA ARG A 187 -5.75 14.72 -1.27
C ARG A 187 -6.46 13.55 -0.61
N VAL A 188 -5.68 12.60 -0.12
CA VAL A 188 -6.16 11.50 0.73
C VAL A 188 -6.46 11.98 2.15
N ASP A 189 -7.35 11.28 2.85
CA ASP A 189 -7.75 11.52 4.25
C ASP A 189 -7.19 10.48 5.24
N VAL A 190 -6.58 9.41 4.73
CA VAL A 190 -5.79 8.42 5.48
C VAL A 190 -4.28 8.65 5.28
N GLY A 191 -3.47 8.35 6.29
CA GLY A 191 -2.02 8.51 6.20
C GLY A 191 -1.43 7.68 5.06
N ASN A 192 -0.49 8.25 4.31
CA ASN A 192 0.03 7.66 3.07
C ASN A 192 0.61 6.24 3.24
N HIS A 193 1.17 5.93 4.41
CA HIS A 193 1.67 4.60 4.73
C HIS A 193 0.59 3.51 4.65
N PHE A 194 -0.70 3.88 4.80
CA PHE A 194 -1.85 2.98 4.60
C PHE A 194 -2.46 3.07 3.20
N TYR A 195 -2.12 4.10 2.42
CA TYR A 195 -2.71 4.36 1.10
C TYR A 195 -1.78 3.96 -0.04
N SER A 196 -1.18 2.77 0.10
CA SER A 196 -0.39 2.09 -0.91
C SER A 196 -0.77 0.60 -0.91
N TYR A 197 -0.44 -0.13 -1.97
CA TYR A 197 -0.56 -1.59 -1.92
C TYR A 197 0.49 -2.18 -0.98
N SER A 198 0.10 -3.13 -0.14
CA SER A 198 1.02 -3.79 0.80
C SER A 198 2.20 -4.52 0.13
N PHE A 199 2.07 -4.89 -1.15
CA PHE A 199 3.15 -5.47 -1.95
C PHE A 199 3.96 -4.45 -2.77
N GLU A 200 3.54 -3.18 -2.76
CA GLU A 200 4.22 -2.03 -3.37
C GLU A 200 4.21 -0.84 -2.40
N PRO A 201 4.81 -0.98 -1.20
CA PRO A 201 4.91 0.13 -0.26
C PRO A 201 5.74 1.26 -0.89
N SER A 202 5.40 2.50 -0.55
CA SER A 202 6.12 3.70 -0.99
C SER A 202 6.56 4.52 0.23
N ASP A 203 7.79 5.01 0.20
CA ASP A 203 8.37 5.96 1.15
C ASP A 203 8.71 7.31 0.51
N ASP A 204 8.49 7.45 -0.81
CA ASP A 204 8.72 8.68 -1.58
C ASP A 204 7.66 9.78 -1.35
N TRP A 205 6.85 9.67 -0.30
CA TRP A 205 5.78 10.63 -0.01
C TRP A 205 6.35 11.95 0.54
N THR A 206 5.94 13.06 -0.06
CA THR A 206 6.37 14.42 0.28
C THR A 206 5.52 15.07 1.37
N GLU A 207 4.31 14.58 1.60
CA GLU A 207 3.39 14.99 2.67
C GLU A 207 2.91 13.75 3.44
N TYR A 208 2.39 13.90 4.67
CA TYR A 208 1.76 12.79 5.41
C TYR A 208 0.44 12.34 4.77
N PHE A 209 -0.29 13.31 4.17
CA PHE A 209 -1.51 13.10 3.39
C PHE A 209 -1.26 13.60 1.96
N ALA A 210 -0.91 12.68 1.05
CA ALA A 210 -0.51 13.00 -0.31
C ALA A 210 -1.61 13.70 -1.10
N ARG A 211 -1.19 14.60 -1.99
CA ARG A 211 -2.10 15.24 -2.93
C ARG A 211 -2.32 14.36 -4.15
N GLN A 212 -3.40 14.64 -4.88
CA GLN A 212 -3.77 13.89 -6.08
C GLN A 212 -2.62 13.64 -7.08
N PRO A 213 -1.74 14.59 -7.43
CA PRO A 213 -0.69 14.34 -8.43
C PRO A 213 0.29 13.25 -8.02
N GLU A 214 0.62 13.18 -6.73
CA GLU A 214 1.54 12.20 -6.16
C GLU A 214 0.91 10.80 -6.10
N LEU A 215 -0.37 10.72 -5.74
CA LEU A 215 -1.14 9.47 -5.77
C LEU A 215 -1.30 8.93 -7.19
N LEU A 216 -1.57 9.81 -8.16
CA LEU A 216 -1.63 9.45 -9.58
C LEU A 216 -0.27 8.93 -10.07
N ALA A 217 0.83 9.56 -9.67
CA ALA A 217 2.18 9.12 -10.00
C ALA A 217 2.48 7.73 -9.43
N TYR A 218 2.12 7.48 -8.16
CA TYR A 218 2.26 6.16 -7.52
C TYR A 218 1.53 5.06 -8.31
N PHE A 219 0.23 5.23 -8.60
CA PHE A 219 -0.52 4.21 -9.35
C PHE A 219 0.00 4.01 -10.77
N THR A 220 0.45 5.07 -11.42
CA THR A 220 1.08 5.00 -12.74
C THR A 220 2.38 4.19 -12.70
N ALA A 221 3.24 4.43 -11.71
CA ALA A 221 4.48 3.70 -11.52
C ALA A 221 4.24 2.19 -11.25
N VAL A 222 3.31 1.87 -10.35
CA VAL A 222 2.91 0.48 -10.06
C VAL A 222 2.39 -0.20 -11.32
N MET A 223 1.52 0.47 -12.08
CA MET A 223 0.98 -0.07 -13.31
C MET A 223 2.05 -0.43 -14.34
N HIS A 224 3.06 0.42 -14.53
CA HIS A 224 4.17 0.15 -15.43
C HIS A 224 5.06 -0.97 -14.90
N LYS A 225 5.38 -0.99 -13.60
CA LYS A 225 6.21 -2.01 -12.96
C LYS A 225 5.65 -3.42 -13.16
N HIS A 226 4.33 -3.57 -13.07
CA HIS A 226 3.65 -4.86 -13.25
C HIS A 226 3.22 -5.14 -14.69
N GLY A 227 3.57 -4.27 -15.64
CA GLY A 227 3.21 -4.43 -17.05
C GLY A 227 1.69 -4.53 -17.24
N VAL A 228 0.88 -3.77 -16.51
CA VAL A 228 -0.57 -3.79 -16.73
C VAL A 228 -0.95 -2.95 -17.95
N ALA A 229 -0.14 -1.96 -18.30
CA ALA A 229 -0.46 -0.97 -19.34
C ALA A 229 -0.74 -1.54 -20.72
N GLN A 230 -0.06 -2.61 -21.14
CA GLN A 230 -0.33 -3.23 -22.44
C GLN A 230 -1.63 -4.05 -22.48
N HIS A 231 -2.29 -4.25 -21.35
CA HIS A 231 -3.56 -5.00 -21.25
C HIS A 231 -4.78 -4.10 -21.11
N VAL A 232 -4.61 -2.78 -21.23
CA VAL A 232 -5.70 -1.80 -21.04
C VAL A 232 -6.17 -1.23 -22.37
N ARG A 233 -7.50 -1.21 -22.54
CA ARG A 233 -8.20 -0.42 -23.56
C ARG A 233 -8.62 0.91 -22.95
N TRP A 234 -7.87 1.95 -23.29
CA TRP A 234 -8.09 3.31 -22.81
C TRP A 234 -9.20 4.02 -23.54
N SER A 235 -9.72 5.09 -22.95
CA SER A 235 -10.76 5.93 -23.56
C SER A 235 -11.97 5.12 -24.07
N THR A 236 -12.28 4.03 -23.37
CA THR A 236 -13.28 3.04 -23.77
C THR A 236 -14.22 2.79 -22.59
N GLU A 237 -15.51 3.06 -22.78
CA GLU A 237 -16.52 2.86 -21.74
C GLU A 237 -17.28 1.56 -21.97
N VAL A 238 -17.44 0.77 -20.90
CA VAL A 238 -18.37 -0.36 -20.89
C VAL A 238 -19.77 0.17 -20.59
N VAL A 239 -20.73 -0.13 -21.45
CA VAL A 239 -22.13 0.33 -21.32
C VAL A 239 -23.09 -0.79 -20.89
N GLY A 240 -22.66 -2.05 -21.01
CA GLY A 240 -23.45 -3.20 -20.59
C GLY A 240 -22.63 -4.47 -20.40
N ALA A 241 -23.15 -5.40 -19.61
CA ALA A 241 -22.63 -6.75 -19.49
C ALA A 241 -23.80 -7.72 -19.29
N THR A 242 -23.91 -8.71 -20.17
CA THR A 242 -24.99 -9.70 -20.15
C THR A 242 -24.40 -11.10 -20.03
N TRP A 243 -24.95 -11.92 -19.15
CA TRP A 243 -24.58 -13.33 -19.04
C TRP A 243 -25.32 -14.15 -20.10
N ASP A 244 -24.58 -14.98 -20.82
CA ASP A 244 -25.08 -15.98 -21.75
C ASP A 244 -24.99 -17.37 -21.10
N GLU A 245 -26.14 -17.95 -20.79
CA GLU A 245 -26.27 -19.26 -20.15
C GLU A 245 -25.83 -20.42 -21.07
N ASP A 246 -26.01 -20.29 -22.38
CA ASP A 246 -25.73 -21.38 -23.33
C ASP A 246 -24.22 -21.59 -23.49
N THR A 247 -23.46 -20.50 -23.46
CA THR A 247 -22.00 -20.53 -23.59
C THR A 247 -21.29 -20.46 -22.25
N ALA A 248 -21.99 -20.12 -21.16
CA ALA A 248 -21.43 -19.78 -19.86
C ALA A 248 -20.35 -18.69 -19.97
N THR A 249 -20.69 -17.61 -20.66
CA THR A 249 -19.81 -16.45 -20.87
C THR A 249 -20.54 -15.13 -20.61
N TRP A 250 -19.77 -14.08 -20.37
CA TRP A 250 -20.24 -12.70 -20.36
C TRP A 250 -20.01 -12.08 -21.73
N ASP A 251 -21.04 -11.42 -22.25
CA ASP A 251 -20.99 -10.49 -23.36
C ASP A 251 -20.96 -9.07 -22.82
N VAL A 252 -19.81 -8.40 -22.96
CA VAL A 252 -19.55 -7.05 -22.44
C VAL A 252 -19.60 -6.05 -23.59
N GLU A 253 -20.55 -5.13 -23.55
CA GLU A 253 -20.81 -4.14 -24.59
C GLU A 253 -20.03 -2.85 -24.32
N LEU A 254 -19.27 -2.40 -25.32
CA LEU A 254 -18.52 -1.15 -25.32
C LEU A 254 -19.35 -0.04 -25.96
N ALA A 255 -19.07 1.22 -25.59
CA ALA A 255 -19.82 2.38 -26.06
C ALA A 255 -19.75 2.61 -27.59
N ASP A 256 -18.73 2.07 -28.27
CA ASP A 256 -18.58 2.12 -29.72
C ASP A 256 -19.33 0.98 -30.46
N GLY A 257 -19.97 0.08 -29.71
CA GLY A 257 -20.71 -1.07 -30.22
C GLY A 257 -19.89 -2.35 -30.36
N GLU A 258 -18.57 -2.34 -30.10
CA GLU A 258 -17.78 -3.57 -30.00
C GLU A 258 -18.24 -4.38 -28.76
N ARG A 259 -18.11 -5.70 -28.85
CA ARG A 259 -18.43 -6.63 -27.76
C ARG A 259 -17.23 -7.51 -27.41
N LEU A 260 -16.99 -7.66 -26.12
CA LEU A 260 -15.96 -8.55 -25.57
C LEU A 260 -16.62 -9.75 -24.91
N THR A 261 -16.10 -10.95 -25.20
CA THR A 261 -16.55 -12.18 -24.54
C THR A 261 -15.53 -12.62 -23.49
N ALA A 262 -16.00 -12.97 -22.29
CA ALA A 262 -15.14 -13.45 -21.21
C ALA A 262 -15.82 -14.47 -20.30
N ARG A 263 -15.04 -15.29 -19.59
CA ARG A 263 -15.58 -16.25 -18.60
C ARG A 263 -15.92 -15.57 -17.27
N ALA A 264 -15.29 -14.44 -16.97
CA ALA A 264 -15.59 -13.66 -15.78
C ALA A 264 -15.49 -12.16 -16.05
N VAL A 265 -16.25 -11.37 -15.28
CA VAL A 265 -16.19 -9.91 -15.26
C VAL A 265 -15.90 -9.44 -13.84
N ILE A 266 -14.94 -8.53 -13.70
CA ILE A 266 -14.64 -7.84 -12.45
C ILE A 266 -15.06 -6.38 -12.61
N SER A 267 -16.07 -5.96 -11.85
CA SER A 267 -16.49 -4.56 -11.81
C SER A 267 -15.62 -3.80 -10.80
N ALA A 268 -14.76 -2.91 -11.31
CA ALA A 268 -13.88 -2.04 -10.54
C ALA A 268 -14.17 -0.55 -10.84
N VAL A 269 -15.44 -0.22 -11.07
CA VAL A 269 -15.93 1.09 -11.54
C VAL A 269 -15.86 2.22 -10.50
N GLY A 270 -15.36 1.92 -9.29
CA GLY A 270 -15.27 2.86 -8.18
C GLY A 270 -16.62 3.17 -7.52
N GLN A 271 -16.58 3.70 -6.29
CA GLN A 271 -17.78 4.07 -5.53
C GLN A 271 -18.24 5.51 -5.82
N LEU A 272 -17.33 6.39 -6.25
CA LEU A 272 -17.54 7.83 -6.37
C LEU A 272 -17.09 8.36 -7.75
N SER A 273 -17.50 7.68 -8.83
CA SER A 273 -17.09 7.98 -10.21
C SER A 273 -18.17 8.66 -11.07
N ARG A 274 -19.38 8.88 -10.51
CA ARG A 274 -20.48 9.58 -11.18
C ARG A 274 -20.87 10.81 -10.35
N PRO A 275 -20.55 12.03 -10.81
CA PRO A 275 -20.94 13.25 -10.11
C PRO A 275 -22.46 13.37 -9.99
N GLN A 276 -22.93 13.74 -8.79
CA GLN A 276 -24.34 14.10 -8.56
C GLN A 276 -24.47 15.61 -8.69
N VAL A 277 -25.05 16.07 -9.80
CA VAL A 277 -25.28 17.50 -10.05
C VAL A 277 -26.61 17.90 -9.41
N PRO A 278 -26.63 18.85 -8.46
CA PRO A 278 -27.87 19.27 -7.84
C PRO A 278 -28.75 20.05 -8.83
N ASP A 279 -30.06 19.84 -8.75
CA ASP A 279 -31.05 20.57 -9.57
C ASP A 279 -31.32 21.95 -8.94
N VAL A 280 -30.53 22.95 -9.34
CA VAL A 280 -30.63 24.34 -8.85
C VAL A 280 -31.08 25.25 -9.99
N PRO A 281 -32.11 26.10 -9.80
CA PRO A 281 -32.52 27.08 -10.80
C PRO A 281 -31.45 28.16 -11.06
N GLY A 282 -31.18 28.42 -12.34
CA GLY A 282 -30.13 29.35 -12.78
C GLY A 282 -28.82 28.59 -13.04
N THR A 283 -28.28 28.71 -14.25
CA THR A 283 -27.10 27.96 -14.69
C THR A 283 -25.85 28.34 -13.91
N PHE A 284 -25.05 27.32 -13.58
CA PHE A 284 -23.64 27.45 -13.21
C PHE A 284 -22.77 27.72 -14.44
#